data_AF-X1AMF0-F1
#
_entry.id   AF-X1AMF0-F1
#
_cell.length_a   1.000
_cell.length_b   1.000
_cell.length_c   1.000
_cell.angle_alpha   90.00
_cell.angle_beta   90.00
_cell.angle_gamma   90.00
#
_symmetry.space_group_name_H-M   'P 1'
#
loop_
_entity.id
_entity.type
_entity.pdbx_description
1 polymer ?
#
loop_
_entity_poly.entity_id
_entity_poly.type
_entity_poly.pdbx_seq_one_letter_code
_entity_poly.pdbx_strand_id
1 'polypeptide(L)' 'MPVCGEYFQVKRARIIGAQGHSGHSTFPNVINLMASGLCDMSPMITKEISLNQVPENLKLLQTDKENCKISVNIDN' A
#
# COMPACT_ATOMS: atom_id res chain seq x y z
N MET A 1 -14.91 2.27 -15.98
CA MET A 1 -14.91 0.80 -16.11
C MET A 1 -16.36 0.34 -16.25
N PRO A 2 -16.81 -0.19 -17.40
CA PRO A 2 -18.16 -0.74 -17.51
C PRO A 2 -18.21 -2.10 -16.80
N VAL A 3 -19.19 -2.30 -15.93
CA VAL A 3 -19.42 -3.57 -15.24
C VAL A 3 -20.34 -4.41 -16.12
N CYS A 4 -19.81 -5.41 -16.81
CA CYS A 4 -20.63 -6.34 -17.61
C CYS A 4 -21.44 -7.25 -16.67
N GLY A 5 -22.70 -6.90 -16.41
CA GLY A 5 -23.60 -7.57 -15.45
C GLY A 5 -23.87 -9.05 -15.72
N GLU A 6 -23.73 -9.50 -16.96
CA GLU A 6 -23.92 -10.90 -17.36
C GLU A 6 -22.99 -11.86 -16.61
N TYR A 7 -21.74 -11.45 -16.35
CA TYR A 7 -20.77 -12.29 -15.63
C TYR A 7 -21.13 -12.49 -14.15
N PHE A 8 -21.82 -11.52 -13.53
CA PHE A 8 -22.27 -11.63 -12.14
C PHE A 8 -23.46 -12.57 -12.02
N GLN A 9 -24.36 -12.58 -13.01
CA GLN A 9 -25.55 -13.41 -13.01
C GLN A 9 -25.24 -14.85 -13.44
N VAL A 10 -24.50 -15.04 -14.54
CA VAL A 10 -24.29 -16.36 -15.15
C VAL A 10 -23.12 -17.09 -14.50
N LYS A 11 -22.05 -16.38 -14.12
CA LYS A 11 -20.80 -17.00 -13.62
C LYS A 11 -20.56 -16.83 -12.13
N ARG A 12 -21.53 -16.28 -11.38
CA ARG A 12 -21.41 -16.00 -9.93
C ARG A 12 -20.14 -15.22 -9.57
N ALA A 13 -19.70 -14.32 -10.46
CA ALA A 13 -18.63 -13.40 -10.12
C ALA A 13 -19.05 -12.50 -8.96
N ARG A 14 -18.09 -12.02 -8.16
CA ARG A 14 -18.35 -11.13 -7.00
C ARG A 14 -17.41 -9.94 -7.06
N ILE A 15 -17.94 -8.75 -6.81
CA ILE A 15 -17.15 -7.55 -6.51
C ILE A 15 -17.26 -7.31 -5.01
N ILE A 16 -16.13 -7.21 -4.33
CA ILE A 16 -16.06 -6.91 -2.90
C ILE A 16 -15.20 -5.67 -2.75
N GLY A 17 -15.76 -4.61 -2.16
CA GLY A 17 -14.98 -3.46 -1.71
C GLY A 17 -14.41 -3.74 -0.32
N ALA A 18 -13.14 -3.42 -0.11
CA ALA A 18 -12.50 -3.49 1.20
C ALA A 18 -11.85 -2.13 1.48
N GLN A 19 -12.05 -1.63 2.70
CA GLN A 19 -11.45 -0.37 3.16
C GLN A 19 -10.95 -0.55 4.59
N GLY A 20 -9.73 -0.10 4.85
CA GLY A 20 -9.08 -0.21 6.15
C GLY A 20 -8.35 -1.53 6.36
N HIS A 21 -7.61 -1.58 7.46
CA HIS A 21 -6.74 -2.71 7.83
C HIS A 21 -6.85 -3.09 9.31
N SER A 22 -7.65 -2.35 10.09
CA SER A 22 -7.72 -2.50 11.55
C SER A 22 -8.58 -3.71 11.95
N GLY A 23 -8.11 -4.52 12.90
CA GLY A 23 -8.82 -5.69 13.41
C GLY A 23 -8.35 -7.02 12.79
N HIS A 24 -9.03 -8.13 13.11
CA HIS A 24 -8.72 -9.50 12.65
C HIS A 24 -7.25 -9.93 12.78
N SER A 25 -6.50 -9.32 13.70
CA SER A 25 -5.07 -9.60 13.90
C SER A 25 -4.25 -9.51 12.61
N THR A 26 -4.67 -8.68 11.65
CA THR A 26 -3.99 -8.49 10.36
C THR A 26 -2.56 -7.99 10.56
N PHE A 27 -2.36 -7.00 11.43
CA PHE A 27 -1.05 -6.44 11.75
C PHE A 27 -0.07 -7.47 12.33
N PRO A 28 -0.38 -8.20 13.43
CA PRO A 28 0.54 -9.20 13.96
C PRO A 28 0.79 -10.33 12.97
N ASN A 29 -0.20 -10.74 12.17
CA ASN A 29 -0.01 -11.75 11.14
C ASN A 29 0.96 -11.30 10.05
N VAL A 30 0.85 -10.05 9.57
CA VAL A 30 1.78 -9.49 8.57
C VAL A 30 3.18 -9.33 9.14
N ILE A 31 3.33 -8.91 10.40
CA ILE A 31 4.63 -8.84 11.08
C ILE A 31 5.27 -10.23 11.16
N ASN A 32 4.49 -11.26 11.52
CA ASN A 32 4.98 -12.64 11.54
C ASN A 32 5.42 -13.12 10.15
N LEU A 33 4.69 -12.77 9.09
CA LEU A 33 5.09 -13.09 7.71
C LEU A 33 6.41 -12.42 7.33
N MET A 34 6.58 -11.14 7.68
CA MET A 34 7.85 -10.43 7.47
C MET A 34 8.99 -11.06 8.27
N ALA A 35 8.77 -11.37 9.56
CA ALA A 35 9.78 -12.00 10.43
C ALA A 35 10.18 -13.40 9.96
N SER A 36 9.24 -14.16 9.39
CA SER A 36 9.49 -15.48 8.80
C SER A 36 10.16 -15.44 7.41
N GLY A 37 10.40 -14.24 6.85
CA GLY A 37 11.03 -14.06 5.55
C GLY A 37 10.13 -14.35 4.35
N LEU A 38 8.82 -14.56 4.57
CA LEU A 38 7.86 -14.86 3.50
C LEU A 38 7.40 -13.59 2.74
N CYS A 39 7.70 -12.40 3.25
CA CYS A 39 7.39 -11.14 2.62
C CYS A 39 8.43 -10.09 2.99
N ASP A 40 9.13 -9.54 1.98
CA ASP A 40 10.00 -8.38 2.14
C ASP A 40 9.34 -7.15 1.49
N MET A 41 9.09 -6.13 2.30
CA MET A 41 8.44 -4.88 1.89
C MET A 41 9.45 -3.77 1.58
N SER A 42 10.74 -4.01 1.82
CA SER A 42 11.83 -3.05 1.59
C SER A 42 11.93 -2.57 0.14
N PRO A 43 11.72 -3.42 -0.90
CA PRO A 43 11.79 -2.99 -2.30
C PRO A 43 10.74 -1.95 -2.71
N MET A 44 9.67 -1.77 -1.93
CA MET A 44 8.69 -0.73 -2.23
C MET A 44 9.21 0.68 -1.92
N ILE A 45 10.19 0.81 -1.02
CA ILE A 45 10.73 2.09 -0.61
C ILE A 45 11.64 2.61 -1.73
N THR A 46 11.20 3.65 -2.43
CA THR A 46 11.95 4.24 -3.55
C THR A 46 12.87 5.37 -3.09
N LYS A 47 12.54 6.03 -1.97
CA LYS A 47 13.32 7.15 -1.45
C LYS A 47 13.14 7.28 0.07
N GLU A 48 14.22 7.61 0.76
CA GLU A 48 14.21 7.98 2.18
C GLU A 48 14.50 9.48 2.33
N ILE A 49 13.75 10.15 3.20
CA ILE A 49 13.84 11.61 3.39
C ILE A 49 13.85 11.98 4.86
N SER A 50 14.36 13.18 5.17
CA SER A 50 14.27 13.78 6.50
C SER A 50 12.96 14.56 6.70
N LEU A 51 12.59 14.83 7.95
CA LEU A 51 11.34 15.50 8.31
C LEU A 51 11.14 16.86 7.60
N ASN A 52 12.22 17.61 7.38
CA ASN A 52 12.16 18.92 6.73
C ASN A 52 11.76 18.85 5.24
N GLN A 53 12.01 17.71 4.59
CA GLN A 53 11.74 17.52 3.17
C GLN A 53 10.34 16.98 2.89
N VAL A 54 9.54 16.71 3.93
CA VAL A 54 8.18 16.15 3.79
C VAL A 54 7.26 17.04 2.95
N PRO A 55 7.17 18.38 3.15
CA PRO A 55 6.24 19.22 2.40
C PRO A 55 6.52 19.25 0.89
N GLU A 56 7.81 19.21 0.51
CA GLU A 56 8.23 19.24 -0.89
C GLU A 56 7.95 17.90 -1.58
N ASN A 57 8.33 16.79 -0.94
CA ASN A 57 8.10 15.46 -1.50
C ASN A 57 6.60 15.10 -1.54
N LEU A 58 5.76 15.65 -0.66
CA LEU A 58 4.32 15.47 -0.72
C LEU A 58 3.70 16.14 -1.95
N LYS A 59 4.22 17.31 -2.35
CA LYS A 59 3.83 17.95 -3.62
C LYS A 59 4.35 17.17 -4.82
N LEU A 60 5.58 16.65 -4.74
CA LEU A 60 6.19 15.83 -5.80
C LEU A 60 5.34 14.59 -6.12
N LEU A 61 4.84 13.89 -5.10
CA LEU A 61 4.02 12.67 -5.27
C LEU A 61 2.68 12.89 -5.99
N GLN A 62 2.25 14.13 -6.20
CA GLN A 62 1.04 14.42 -6.97
C GLN A 62 1.28 14.31 -8.48
N THR A 63 2.49 14.58 -8.94
CA THR A 63 2.85 14.66 -10.36
C THR A 63 3.83 13.58 -10.78
N ASP A 64 4.70 13.17 -9.87
CA ASP A 64 5.69 12.13 -10.10
C ASP A 64 5.07 10.73 -10.02
N LYS A 65 5.41 9.89 -11.01
CA LYS A 65 4.96 8.50 -11.14
C LYS A 65 6.12 7.51 -10.99
N GLU A 66 7.35 7.99 -10.87
CA GLU A 66 8.54 7.14 -10.71
C GLU A 66 8.73 6.72 -9.25
N ASN A 67 8.41 7.60 -8.29
CA ASN A 67 8.49 7.28 -6.86
C ASN A 67 7.20 6.61 -6.34
N CYS A 68 7.27 5.31 -6.07
CA CYS A 68 6.16 4.53 -5.53
C CYS A 68 5.91 4.76 -4.03
N LYS A 69 6.96 4.88 -3.20
CA LYS A 69 6.82 5.08 -1.76
C LYS A 69 8.04 5.80 -1.20
N ILE A 70 7.80 6.99 -0.65
CA ILE A 70 8.81 7.78 0.05
C ILE A 70 8.63 7.56 1.55
N SER A 71 9.68 7.11 2.24
CA SER A 71 9.66 6.89 3.69
C SER A 71 10.42 8.01 4.40
N VAL A 72 9.89 8.46 5.53
CA VAL A 72 10.53 9.51 6.34
C VAL A 72 11.29 8.81 7.46
N ASN A 73 12.61 9.02 7.53
CA ASN A 73 13.38 8.64 8.70
C ASN A 73 13.43 9.83 9.68
N ILE A 74 13.06 9.56 10.93
CA ILE A 74 13.08 10.52 12.02
C ILE A 74 14.14 10.01 12.99
N ASP A 75 15.37 10.42 12.77
CA ASP A 75 16.44 10.22 13.75
C ASP A 75 16.16 11.19 14.91
N ASN A 76 15.99 10.64 16.13
CA ASN A 76 15.79 11.39 17.37
C ASN A 76 17.06 12.16 17.77
#